data_AF-K1U2R6-F1
#
_entry.id   AF-K1U2R6-F1
#
_cell.length_a   1.000
_cell.length_b   1.000
_cell.length_c   1.000
_cell.angle_alpha   90.00
_cell.angle_beta   90.00
_cell.angle_gamma   90.00
#
_symmetry.space_group_name_H-M   'P 1'
#
loop_
_entity.id
_entity.type
_entity.pdbx_description
1 polymer ?
#
loop_
_entity_poly.entity_id
_entity_poly.type
_entity_poly.pdbx_seq_one_letter_code
_entity_poly.pdbx_strand_id
1 'polypeptide(L)' 'ERALMTICLKADRYTTMGRITEIKQELRRANALKISYAAAKTLGY' A
#
# COMPACT_ATOMS: atom_id res chain seq x y z
N GLU A 1 -21.18 -13.93 0.56
CA GLU A 1 -20.02 -13.14 0.10
C GLU A 1 -18.99 -13.04 1.22
N ARG A 2 -17.69 -13.22 0.93
CA ARG A 2 -16.63 -12.94 1.92
C ARG A 2 -16.39 -11.42 1.93
N ALA A 3 -16.58 -10.78 3.08
CA ALA A 3 -16.25 -9.37 3.25
C ALA A 3 -14.74 -9.18 3.04
N LEU A 4 -14.36 -8.63 1.89
CA LEU A 4 -12.96 -8.28 1.61
C LEU A 4 -12.60 -7.04 2.44
N MET A 5 -11.66 -7.19 3.36
CA MET A 5 -11.07 -6.05 4.06
C MET A 5 -10.51 -5.06 3.03
N THR A 6 -10.98 -3.82 3.10
CA THR A 6 -10.47 -2.73 2.27
C THR A 6 -9.46 -1.94 3.08
N ILE A 7 -8.24 -1.82 2.57
CA ILE A 7 -7.13 -1.13 3.26
C ILE A 7 -6.66 0.03 2.40
N CYS A 8 -6.44 1.19 3.03
CA CYS A 8 -5.83 2.36 2.39
C CYS A 8 -4.42 2.55 2.93
N LEU A 9 -3.41 2.38 2.06
CA LEU A 9 -2.01 2.65 2.37
C LEU A 9 -1.64 4.04 1.83
N LYS A 10 -1.43 5.00 2.74
CA LYS A 10 -0.95 6.35 2.43
C LYS A 10 0.52 6.46 2.78
N ALA A 11 1.34 6.79 1.78
CA ALA A 11 2.78 6.89 1.93
C ALA A 11 3.25 8.34 1.78
N ASP A 12 4.15 8.75 2.68
CA ASP A 12 4.87 10.02 2.59
C ASP A 12 5.96 9.96 1.50
N ARG A 13 6.34 11.12 0.94
CA ARG A 13 7.34 11.25 -0.14
C ARG A 13 8.72 10.71 0.22
N TYR A 14 9.08 10.70 1.50
CA TYR A 14 10.37 10.19 1.99
C TYR A 14 10.33 8.69 2.26
N THR A 15 9.16 8.06 2.12
CA THR A 15 9.03 6.61 2.32
C THR A 15 9.67 5.88 1.15
N THR A 16 10.63 5.02 1.45
CA THR A 16 11.27 4.20 0.44
C THR A 16 10.31 3.16 -0.13
N MET A 17 10.42 2.90 -1.44
CA MET A 17 9.61 1.87 -2.10
C MET A 17 9.85 0.46 -1.54
N GLY A 18 11.01 0.20 -0.93
CA GLY A 18 11.30 -1.04 -0.21
C GLY A 18 10.29 -1.30 0.92
N ARG A 19 10.09 -0.32 1.81
CA ARG A 19 9.11 -0.43 2.92
C ARG A 19 7.68 -0.62 2.42
N ILE A 20 7.29 0.10 1.36
CA ILE A 20 5.97 -0.05 0.76
C ILE A 20 5.76 -1.45 0.17
N THR A 21 6.81 -2.01 -0.43
CA THR A 21 6.77 -3.35 -1.02
C THR A 21 6.64 -4.42 0.06
N GLU A 22 7.38 -4.31 1.16
CA GLU A 22 7.24 -5.21 2.31
C GLU A 22 5.82 -5.20 2.88
N ILE A 23 5.26 -4.00 3.11
CA ILE A 23 3.88 -3.86 3.62
C ILE A 23 2.87 -4.52 2.67
N LYS A 24 3.01 -4.30 1.35
CA LYS A 24 2.14 -4.94 0.35
C LYS A 24 2.23 -6.47 0.39
N GLN A 25 3.42 -7.03 0.59
CA GLN A 25 3.60 -8.48 0.67
C GLN A 25 2.93 -9.07 1.92
N GLU A 26 3.07 -8.42 3.07
CA GLU A 26 2.40 -8.86 4.31
C GLU A 26 0.88 -8.75 4.22
N LEU A 27 0.36 -7.66 3.65
CA LEU A 27 -1.08 -7.51 3.41
C LEU A 27 -1.63 -8.60 2.47
N ARG A 28 -0.84 -9.04 1.49
CA ARG A 28 -1.19 -10.15 0.61
C ARG A 28 -1.28 -11.47 1.39
N ARG A 29 -0.32 -11.75 2.28
CA ARG A 29 -0.31 -12.93 3.16
C ARG A 29 -1.51 -12.94 4.10
N ALA A 30 -1.94 -11.77 4.57
CA ALA A 30 -3.13 -11.59 5.39
C ALA A 30 -4.47 -11.68 4.61
N ASN A 31 -4.44 -12.04 3.31
CA ASN A 31 -5.62 -12.06 2.42
C ASN A 31 -6.34 -10.71 2.29
N ALA A 32 -5.66 -9.60 2.58
CA ALA A 32 -6.19 -8.27 2.34
C ALA A 32 -5.98 -7.87 0.87
N LEU A 33 -6.77 -8.48 -0.02
CA LEU A 33 -6.59 -8.37 -1.47
C LEU A 33 -7.08 -7.04 -2.06
N LYS A 34 -7.86 -6.27 -1.29
CA LYS A 34 -8.42 -4.98 -1.72
C LYS A 34 -7.65 -3.82 -1.09
N ILE A 35 -6.53 -3.46 -1.71
CA ILE A 35 -5.62 -2.41 -1.23
C ILE A 35 -5.71 -1.19 -2.17
N SER A 36 -6.00 -0.03 -1.62
CA SER A 36 -5.84 1.26 -2.28
C SER A 36 -4.53 1.91 -1.85
N TYR A 37 -3.71 2.33 -2.81
CA TYR A 37 -2.42 2.96 -2.57
C TYR A 37 -2.45 4.42 -3.00
N ALA A 38 -2.04 5.30 -2.08
CA ALA A 38 -1.83 6.72 -2.36
C ALA A 38 -0.41 7.09 -1.92
N ALA A 39 0.38 7.63 -2.83
CA ALA A 39 1.65 8.25 -2.53
C ALA A 39 1.60 9.73 -2.89
N ALA A 40 2.22 10.56 -2.08
CA ALA A 40 2.50 11.94 -2.48
C ALA A 40 3.36 11.90 -3.76
N LYS A 41 2.84 12.45 -4.86
CA LYS A 41 3.55 12.51 -6.14
C LYS A 41 4.82 13.35 -5.96
N THR A 42 5.99 12.73 -6.09
CA THR A 42 7.23 13.48 -6.27
C THR A 42 7.12 14.19 -7.62
N LEU A 43 7.10 15.52 -7.64
CA LEU A 43 7.27 16.28 -8.89
C LEU A 43 8.65 15.89 -9.44
N GLY A 44 8.67 15.00 -10.43
CA GLY A 44 9.89 14.69 -11.19
C GLY A 44 10.17 15.86 -12.12
N TYR A 45 11.04 16.75 -11.69
CA TYR A 45 11.81 17.64 -12.55
C TYR A 45 13.29 17.41 -12.28
#